data_AF-A0A3B9IM76-F1
#
_entry.id   AF-A0A3B9IM76-F1
#
_cell.length_a   1.000
_cell.length_b   1.000
_cell.length_c   1.000
_cell.angle_alpha   90.00
_cell.angle_beta   90.00
_cell.angle_gamma   90.00
#
_symmetry.space_group_name_H-M   'P 1'
#
loop_
_entity.id
_entity.type
_entity.pdbx_description
1 polymer ?
#
loop_
_entity_poly.entity_id
_entity_poly.type
_entity_poly.pdbx_seq_one_letter_code
_entity_poly.pdbx_strand_id
1 'polypeptide(L)'
;LSLPLVAMDSVGAGAGSFVRLDPHTGAIKLGPDSAGYRVGVCWAESGIDTVTVSDCHVVLGYLNPDNFLGGAVKLDVARAHEAIRRQLAEPLGLTVEAAAAGVIELLDLSLRDYLRATISAKGY
;
A
#
# COMPACT_ATOMS: atom_id res chain seq x y z
N LEU A 1 1.12 -24.55 15.27
CA LEU A 1 1.28 -25.46 14.11
C LEU A 1 2.23 -26.59 14.53
N SER A 2 1.94 -27.84 14.18
CA SER A 2 2.78 -29.01 14.52
C SER A 2 3.73 -29.42 13.39
N LEU A 3 4.00 -28.50 12.47
CA LEU A 3 4.94 -28.68 11.36
C LEU A 3 6.31 -28.17 11.81
N PRO A 4 7.40 -28.93 11.60
CA PRO A 4 8.74 -28.39 11.81
C PRO A 4 8.96 -27.23 10.84
N LEU A 5 9.21 -26.03 11.37
CA LEU A 5 9.32 -24.80 10.58
C LEU A 5 10.67 -24.13 10.88
N VAL A 6 11.27 -23.54 9.86
CA VAL A 6 12.29 -22.50 10.08
C VAL A 6 11.65 -21.37 10.87
N ALA A 7 12.37 -20.75 11.81
CA ALA A 7 11.86 -19.64 12.59
C ALA A 7 11.66 -18.39 11.71
N MET A 8 10.48 -18.31 11.09
CA MET A 8 10.02 -17.23 10.23
C MET A 8 8.58 -16.87 10.61
N ASP A 9 8.21 -15.63 10.33
CA ASP A 9 6.86 -15.13 10.49
C ASP A 9 6.52 -14.18 9.33
N SER A 10 5.24 -13.89 9.10
CA SER A 10 4.78 -13.08 7.97
C SER A 10 3.71 -12.07 8.39
N VAL A 11 3.81 -10.84 7.89
CA VAL A 11 2.80 -9.78 8.08
C VAL A 11 2.13 -9.43 6.75
N GLY A 12 0.81 -9.23 6.78
CA GLY A 12 -0.01 -8.85 5.62
C GLY A 12 0.09 -7.37 5.26
N ALA A 13 1.31 -6.86 5.03
CA ALA A 13 1.57 -5.48 4.64
C ALA A 13 2.49 -5.47 3.42
N GLY A 14 2.02 -4.94 2.30
CA GLY A 14 2.80 -4.92 1.06
C GLY A 14 2.27 -3.97 0.01
N ALA A 15 2.95 -3.90 -1.14
CA ALA A 15 2.64 -2.94 -2.19
C ALA A 15 1.22 -3.07 -2.75
N GLY A 16 0.62 -4.25 -2.70
CA GLY A 16 -0.76 -4.45 -3.14
C GLY A 16 -1.81 -4.25 -2.05
N SER A 17 -1.44 -3.88 -0.82
CA SER A 17 -2.41 -3.73 0.28
C SER A 17 -3.39 -2.60 -0.03
N PHE A 18 -4.69 -2.85 0.21
CA PHE A 18 -5.71 -1.81 0.04
C PHE A 18 -5.60 -0.75 1.13
N VAL A 19 -5.94 0.49 0.78
CA VAL A 19 -5.93 1.65 1.67
C VAL A 19 -7.37 2.13 1.82
N ARG A 20 -7.86 2.18 3.06
CA ARG A 20 -9.23 2.63 3.37
C ARG A 20 -9.22 3.59 4.54
N LEU A 21 -10.23 4.46 4.61
CA LEU A 21 -10.50 5.25 5.80
C LEU A 21 -11.48 4.51 6.70
N ASP A 22 -11.21 4.53 8.00
CA ASP A 22 -12.15 4.06 8.99
C ASP A 22 -13.40 4.98 9.00
N PRO A 23 -14.62 4.45 8.88
CA PRO A 23 -15.83 5.27 8.71
C PRO A 23 -16.15 6.21 9.88
N HIS A 24 -15.67 5.89 11.08
CA HIS A 24 -16.01 6.62 12.30
C HIS A 24 -14.90 7.58 12.72
N THR A 25 -13.66 7.18 12.53
CA THR A 25 -12.48 7.92 13.02
C THR A 25 -11.74 8.66 11.91
N GLY A 26 -11.97 8.32 10.64
CA GLY A 26 -11.20 8.84 9.51
C GLY A 26 -9.76 8.31 9.45
N ALA A 27 -9.38 7.39 10.33
CA ALA A 27 -8.03 6.85 10.37
C ALA A 27 -7.74 6.01 9.12
N ILE A 28 -6.53 6.14 8.56
CA ILE A 28 -6.07 5.28 7.46
C ILE A 28 -5.87 3.86 7.96
N LYS A 29 -6.38 2.88 7.21
CA LYS A 29 -6.25 1.44 7.42
C LYS A 29 -5.61 0.80 6.19
N LEU A 30 -4.57 -0.01 6.42
CA LEU A 30 -3.84 -0.75 5.39
C LEU A 30 -4.18 -2.23 5.48
N GLY A 31 -4.68 -2.82 4.40
CA GLY A 31 -5.02 -4.24 4.31
C GLY A 31 -6.01 -4.71 5.39
N PRO A 32 -5.92 -5.98 5.85
CA PRO A 32 -4.90 -6.98 5.51
C PRO A 32 -5.07 -7.58 4.11
N ASP A 33 -6.20 -7.33 3.45
CA ASP A 33 -6.48 -7.78 2.10
C ASP A 33 -5.68 -6.98 1.05
N SER A 34 -5.49 -7.60 -0.12
CA SER A 34 -4.61 -7.08 -1.17
C SER A 34 -5.19 -7.29 -2.56
N ALA A 35 -4.87 -6.36 -3.47
CA ALA A 35 -5.10 -6.50 -4.90
C ALA A 35 -4.27 -7.64 -5.53
N GLY A 36 -3.18 -8.08 -4.88
CA GLY A 36 -2.30 -9.13 -5.39
C GLY A 36 -1.76 -8.81 -6.78
N TYR A 37 -1.93 -9.74 -7.73
CA TYR A 37 -1.46 -9.56 -9.12
C TYR A 37 -2.12 -8.38 -9.85
N ARG A 38 -3.24 -7.87 -9.32
CA ARG A 38 -4.00 -6.77 -9.91
C ARG A 38 -3.39 -5.40 -9.60
N VAL A 39 -2.28 -5.35 -8.87
CA VAL A 39 -1.46 -4.16 -8.56
C VAL A 39 -2.21 -3.09 -7.79
N GLY A 40 -3.15 -2.41 -8.44
CA GLY A 40 -3.90 -1.29 -7.90
C GLY A 40 -4.75 -0.62 -8.97
N VAL A 41 -5.26 0.56 -8.63
CA VAL A 41 -6.06 1.40 -9.53
C VAL A 41 -5.23 1.95 -10.70
N CYS A 42 -3.91 2.12 -10.50
CA CYS A 42 -2.94 2.55 -11.51
C CYS A 42 -2.86 1.59 -12.70
N TRP A 43 -3.18 0.31 -12.54
CA TRP A 43 -3.24 -0.60 -13.69
C TRP A 43 -4.66 -0.61 -14.26
N ALA A 44 -4.84 -0.03 -15.46
CA ALA A 44 -6.17 0.23 -15.99
C ALA A 44 -7.02 -1.03 -16.22
N GLU A 45 -6.39 -2.14 -16.62
CA GLU A 45 -7.06 -3.44 -16.84
C GLU A 45 -7.27 -4.25 -15.56
N SER A 46 -6.81 -3.77 -14.40
CA SER A 46 -6.90 -4.51 -13.14
C SER A 46 -8.33 -4.74 -12.66
N GLY A 47 -9.28 -3.88 -13.06
CA GLY A 47 -10.63 -3.83 -12.53
C GLY A 47 -10.69 -3.45 -11.03
N ILE A 48 -9.61 -2.90 -10.47
CA ILE A 48 -9.54 -2.39 -9.10
C ILE A 48 -10.01 -0.94 -9.08
N ASP A 49 -10.86 -0.62 -8.10
CA ASP A 49 -11.38 0.71 -7.82
C ASP A 49 -10.91 1.26 -6.48
N THR A 50 -10.54 0.39 -5.53
CA THR A 50 -10.01 0.75 -4.21
C THR A 50 -8.51 1.03 -4.28
N VAL A 51 -8.08 2.18 -3.75
CA VAL A 51 -6.66 2.58 -3.70
C VAL A 51 -5.80 1.53 -2.98
N THR A 52 -4.58 1.35 -3.48
CA THR A 52 -3.54 0.47 -2.92
C THR A 52 -2.27 1.25 -2.59
N VAL A 53 -1.35 0.62 -1.85
CA VAL A 53 -0.01 1.17 -1.62
C VAL A 53 0.75 1.41 -2.94
N SER A 54 0.56 0.56 -3.96
CA SER A 54 1.18 0.72 -5.28
C SER A 54 0.73 2.00 -5.99
N ASP A 55 -0.53 2.40 -5.81
CA ASP A 55 -1.04 3.66 -6.33
C ASP A 55 -0.30 4.85 -5.72
N CYS A 56 -0.01 4.78 -4.42
CA CYS A 56 0.77 5.80 -3.71
C CYS A 56 2.22 5.83 -4.21
N HIS A 57 2.85 4.68 -4.43
CA HIS A 57 4.21 4.61 -5.00
C HIS A 57 4.30 5.27 -6.38
N VAL A 58 3.31 5.03 -7.26
CA VAL A 58 3.30 5.62 -8.60
C VAL A 58 3.13 7.14 -8.53
N VAL A 59 2.21 7.62 -7.69
CA VAL A 59 1.98 9.08 -7.53
C VAL A 59 3.18 9.81 -6.93
N LEU A 60 3.85 9.20 -5.95
CA LEU A 60 5.05 9.77 -5.34
C LEU A 60 6.31 9.59 -6.21
N GLY A 61 6.21 8.90 -7.35
CA GLY A 61 7.34 8.67 -8.27
C GLY A 61 8.32 7.60 -7.80
N TYR A 62 7.96 6.75 -6.84
CA TYR A 62 8.79 5.62 -6.38
C TYR A 62 8.83 4.50 -7.42
N LEU A 63 7.76 4.37 -8.23
CA LEU A 63 7.69 3.44 -9.35
C LEU A 63 7.69 4.20 -10.67
N ASN A 64 8.45 3.68 -11.64
CA ASN A 64 8.41 4.18 -13.02
C ASN A 64 7.17 3.61 -13.74
N PRO A 65 6.20 4.46 -14.14
CA PRO A 65 4.95 4.00 -14.76
C PRO A 65 5.13 3.36 -16.13
N ASP A 66 6.22 3.71 -16.84
CA ASP A 66 6.51 3.23 -18.20
C ASP A 66 7.36 1.95 -18.22
N ASN A 67 7.88 1.52 -17.07
CA ASN A 67 8.79 0.38 -16.98
C ASN A 67 8.39 -0.66 -15.92
N PHE A 68 7.12 -0.69 -15.51
CA PHE A 68 6.63 -1.71 -14.59
C PHE A 68 6.64 -3.09 -15.27
N LEU A 69 7.21 -4.09 -14.59
CA LEU A 69 7.51 -5.42 -15.17
C LEU A 69 8.29 -5.34 -16.50
N GLY A 70 9.26 -4.43 -16.60
CA GLY A 70 10.04 -4.22 -17.82
C GLY A 70 9.25 -3.55 -18.94
N GLY A 71 8.20 -2.82 -18.61
CA GLY A 71 7.30 -2.14 -19.55
C GLY A 71 6.16 -3.02 -20.08
N ALA A 72 6.04 -4.26 -19.59
CA ALA A 72 4.95 -5.17 -19.97
C ALA A 72 3.58 -4.69 -19.47
N VAL A 73 3.56 -3.94 -18.37
CA VAL A 73 2.34 -3.36 -17.79
C VAL A 73 2.55 -1.85 -17.68
N LYS A 74 1.67 -1.08 -18.30
CA LYS A 74 1.68 0.39 -18.18
C LYS A 74 0.84 0.83 -16.99
N LEU A 75 1.42 1.68 -16.16
CA LEU A 75 0.72 2.25 -15.01
C LEU A 75 0.23 3.66 -15.36
N ASP A 76 -1.02 3.93 -15.03
CA ASP A 76 -1.68 5.22 -15.23
C ASP A 76 -1.61 6.03 -13.92
N VAL A 77 -0.69 6.99 -13.91
CA VAL A 77 -0.47 7.88 -12.76
C VAL A 77 -1.68 8.77 -12.51
N ALA A 78 -2.34 9.26 -13.56
CA ALA A 78 -3.49 10.15 -13.43
C ALA A 78 -4.68 9.42 -12.80
N ARG A 79 -4.88 8.15 -13.18
CA ARG A 79 -5.92 7.29 -12.59
C ARG A 79 -5.67 7.01 -11.11
N ALA A 80 -4.43 6.72 -10.72
CA ALA A 80 -4.08 6.57 -9.31
C ALA A 80 -4.24 7.87 -8.51
N HIS A 81 -3.76 8.99 -9.08
CA HIS A 81 -3.86 10.31 -8.49
C HIS A 81 -5.33 10.69 -8.21
N GLU A 82 -6.21 10.50 -9.19
CA GLU A 82 -7.65 10.77 -9.06
C GLU A 82 -8.31 9.87 -8.02
N ALA A 83 -7.94 8.58 -7.97
CA ALA A 83 -8.47 7.65 -6.97
C ALA A 83 -8.04 8.03 -5.55
N ILE A 84 -6.78 8.39 -5.34
CA ILE A 84 -6.25 8.87 -4.05
C ILE A 84 -6.94 10.17 -3.65
N ARG A 85 -7.10 11.11 -4.60
CA ARG A 85 -7.82 12.37 -4.37
C ARG A 85 -9.20 12.11 -3.77
N ARG A 86 -10.02 11.30 -4.44
CA ARG A 86 -11.40 11.03 -4.04
C ARG A 86 -11.52 10.21 -2.75
N GLN A 87 -10.68 9.19 -2.58
CA GLN A 87 -10.84 8.20 -1.51
C GLN A 87 -10.12 8.57 -0.23
N LEU A 88 -9.06 9.38 -0.31
CA LEU A 88 -8.18 9.69 0.82
C LEU A 88 -8.00 11.19 1.02
N ALA A 89 -7.56 11.92 -0.02
CA ALA A 89 -7.14 13.31 0.14
C ALA A 89 -8.31 14.25 0.46
N GLU A 90 -9.41 14.19 -0.30
CA GLU A 90 -10.59 15.03 -0.05
C GLU A 90 -11.23 14.75 1.32
N PRO A 91 -11.50 13.48 1.71
CA PRO A 91 -12.07 13.21 3.03
C PRO A 91 -11.18 13.66 4.20
N LEU A 92 -9.86 13.67 4.02
CA LEU A 92 -8.90 14.08 5.04
C LEU A 92 -8.53 15.57 4.97
N GLY A 93 -8.98 16.30 3.95
CA GLY A 93 -8.60 17.71 3.74
C GLY A 93 -7.12 17.92 3.42
N LEU A 94 -6.49 16.96 2.72
CA LEU A 94 -5.08 16.96 2.36
C LEU A 94 -4.88 17.13 0.84
N THR A 95 -3.64 17.41 0.43
CA THR A 95 -3.27 17.23 -0.98
C THR A 95 -3.10 15.74 -1.28
N VAL A 96 -3.11 15.37 -2.57
CA VAL A 96 -2.97 13.98 -3.00
C VAL A 96 -1.61 13.42 -2.59
N GLU A 97 -0.55 14.20 -2.74
CA GLU A 97 0.81 13.82 -2.39
C GLU A 97 0.97 13.67 -0.88
N ALA A 98 0.36 14.56 -0.08
CA ALA A 98 0.38 14.46 1.37
C ALA A 98 -0.36 13.22 1.87
N ALA A 99 -1.53 12.91 1.30
CA ALA A 99 -2.26 11.69 1.61
C ALA A 99 -1.46 10.43 1.23
N ALA A 100 -0.89 10.39 0.03
CA ALA A 100 -0.05 9.28 -0.43
C ALA A 100 1.20 9.11 0.44
N ALA A 101 1.89 10.19 0.80
CA ALA A 101 3.05 10.15 1.68
C ALA A 101 2.70 9.61 3.07
N GLY A 102 1.59 10.07 3.65
CA GLY A 102 1.11 9.55 4.95
C GLY A 102 0.78 8.06 4.92
N VAL A 103 0.27 7.54 3.79
CA VAL A 103 0.07 6.09 3.60
C VAL A 103 1.40 5.34 3.65
N ILE A 104 2.43 5.84 2.96
CA ILE A 104 3.76 5.22 2.95
C ILE A 104 4.41 5.28 4.34
N GLU A 105 4.29 6.41 5.05
CA GLU A 105 4.80 6.52 6.41
C GLU A 105 4.16 5.51 7.37
N LEU A 106 2.85 5.30 7.27
CA LEU A 106 2.15 4.29 8.08
C LEU A 106 2.58 2.86 7.75
N LEU A 107 2.82 2.56 6.46
CA LEU A 107 3.36 1.28 6.04
C LEU A 107 4.77 1.05 6.63
N ASP A 108 5.65 2.04 6.49
CA ASP A 108 7.03 1.95 6.96
C ASP A 108 7.09 1.79 8.48
N LEU A 109 6.24 2.51 9.23
CA LEU A 109 6.11 2.35 10.68
C LEU A 109 5.66 0.94 11.05
N SER A 110 4.64 0.40 10.36
CA SER A 110 4.14 -0.95 10.62
C SER A 110 5.20 -2.02 10.37
N LEU A 111 5.92 -1.94 9.24
CA LEU A 111 6.99 -2.88 8.90
C LEU A 111 8.17 -2.78 9.88
N ARG A 112 8.54 -1.56 10.27
CA ARG A 112 9.60 -1.32 11.25
C ARG A 112 9.28 -1.92 12.61
N ASP A 113 8.07 -1.69 13.12
CA ASP A 113 7.64 -2.20 14.42
C ASP A 113 7.55 -3.72 14.42
N TYR A 114 7.05 -4.31 13.33
CA TYR A 114 7.00 -5.76 13.17
C TYR A 114 8.41 -6.40 13.15
N LEU A 115 9.34 -5.81 12.39
CA LEU A 115 10.73 -6.26 12.35
C LEU A 115 11.38 -6.18 13.73
N ARG A 116 11.20 -5.05 14.43
CA ARG A 116 11.73 -4.85 15.78
C ARG A 116 11.18 -5.88 16.76
N ALA A 117 9.87 -6.10 16.77
CA ALA A 117 9.24 -7.07 17.65
C ALA A 117 9.79 -8.49 17.42
N THR A 118 10.00 -8.86 16.16
CA THR A 118 10.58 -10.16 15.78
C THR A 118 12.01 -10.33 16.29
N ILE A 119 12.84 -9.29 16.22
CA ILE A 119 14.22 -9.30 16.71
C ILE A 119 14.25 -9.36 18.24
N SER A 120 13.46 -8.51 18.91
CA SER A 120 13.41 -8.44 20.39
C SER A 120 12.83 -9.70 21.02
N ALA A 121 11.92 -10.40 20.35
CA ALA A 121 11.42 -11.71 20.80
C ALA A 121 12.53 -12.77 20.88
N LYS A 122 13.65 -12.59 20.16
CA LYS A 122 14.85 -13.44 20.26
C LYS A 122 15.90 -12.93 21.24
N GLY A 123 15.64 -11.81 21.93
CA GLY A 123 16.53 -11.21 22.91
C GLY A 123 17.60 -10.27 22.36
N TYR A 124 17.41 -9.76 21.12
CA TYR A 124 18.31 -8.78 20.48
C TYR A 124 17.70 -7.39 20.38
#